data_AF-A0A918H1D4-F1
#
_entry.id   AF-A0A918H1D4-F1
#
_cell.length_a   1.000
_cell.length_b   1.000
_cell.length_c   1.000
_cell.angle_alpha   90.00
_cell.angle_beta   90.00
_cell.angle_gamma   90.00
#
_symmetry.space_group_name_H-M   'P 1'
#
loop_
_entity.id
_entity.type
_entity.pdbx_description
1 polymer ?
#
loop_
_entity_poly.entity_id
_entity_poly.type
_entity_poly.pdbx_seq_one_letter_code
_entity_poly.pdbx_strand_id
1 'polypeptide(L)'
;MAEWAVYAVVPPSGTHEIYEARFGAVGLDLDLLAGPDVVLPAVRARPRVEGHWRGDGSCEAAALFDLRRRVLLFYATEGPITQFRHRAVTRERIARAWPGWELRWTFDGPADLRRHLGLDPDAVRETHRTVCPAPLLGPDDEELRERDPLVVAVTVGDRRCHLLAAVGDHPVVEGPALLGRLAGGHDHGRCTVAPGAGLHVDPVRRHVDWWTLGAVAEAGRMRARWPGWTVECRQDRWEEHAREAPGRLVPPAVDRERALAELREDALDHWSGRPGSPVSGWLRAAVPDSVADRVVRAVEGW
;
A
#
# COMPACT_ATOMS: atom_id res chain seq x y z
N MET A 1 1.67 -17.18 1.13
CA MET A 1 2.94 -16.54 0.68
C MET A 1 3.76 -16.25 1.92
N ALA A 2 5.03 -15.83 1.84
CA ALA A 2 5.72 -15.34 3.03
C ALA A 2 5.67 -13.80 2.97
N GLU A 3 4.96 -13.18 3.91
CA GLU A 3 4.68 -11.74 3.97
C GLU A 3 5.91 -10.96 4.47
N TRP A 4 6.88 -10.72 3.58
CA TRP A 4 8.15 -10.10 3.97
C TRP A 4 8.07 -8.58 4.01
N ALA A 5 8.67 -8.00 5.06
CA ALA A 5 9.02 -6.59 5.10
C ALA A 5 10.53 -6.36 5.07
N VAL A 6 10.95 -5.32 4.35
CA VAL A 6 12.31 -4.78 4.36
C VAL A 6 12.35 -3.47 5.15
N TYR A 7 13.33 -3.32 6.03
CA TYR A 7 13.59 -2.07 6.73
C TYR A 7 14.97 -1.54 6.38
N ALA A 8 15.06 -0.26 6.04
CA ALA A 8 16.32 0.43 5.82
C ALA A 8 16.49 1.55 6.86
N VAL A 9 17.64 1.63 7.51
CA VAL A 9 17.95 2.72 8.45
C VAL A 9 19.15 3.49 7.93
N VAL A 10 19.03 4.81 7.76
CA VAL A 10 20.15 5.69 7.42
C VAL A 10 20.61 6.40 8.69
N PRO A 11 21.66 5.90 9.38
CA PRO A 11 22.18 6.56 10.56
C PRO A 11 22.80 7.93 10.21
N PRO A 12 23.02 8.81 11.21
CA PRO A 12 23.72 10.07 10.98
C PRO A 12 25.12 9.93 10.36
N SER A 13 25.77 8.78 10.55
CA SER A 13 27.07 8.45 9.93
C SER A 13 27.01 8.20 8.42
N GLY A 14 25.83 7.97 7.85
CA GLY A 14 25.56 7.99 6.41
C GLY A 14 25.45 6.64 5.71
N THR A 15 26.07 5.57 6.21
CA THR A 15 25.95 4.23 5.59
C THR A 15 24.67 3.55 6.05
N HIS A 16 23.78 3.21 5.11
CA HIS A 16 22.51 2.57 5.42
C HIS A 16 22.68 1.13 5.95
N GLU A 17 21.73 0.71 6.78
CA GLU A 17 21.62 -0.61 7.39
C GLU A 17 20.32 -1.26 6.89
N ILE A 18 20.36 -2.54 6.50
CA ILE A 18 19.18 -3.28 6.02
C ILE A 18 18.82 -4.38 7.01
N TYR A 19 17.52 -4.53 7.24
CA TYR A 19 16.92 -5.55 8.08
C TYR A 19 15.72 -6.16 7.35
N GLU A 20 15.40 -7.41 7.67
CA GLU A 20 14.22 -8.07 7.12
C GLU A 20 13.39 -8.69 8.25
N ALA A 21 12.08 -8.79 8.04
CA ALA A 21 11.20 -9.55 8.92
C ALA A 21 10.26 -10.42 8.09
N ARG A 22 10.27 -11.72 8.39
CA ARG A 22 9.24 -12.64 7.91
C ARG A 22 7.95 -12.34 8.65
N PHE A 23 6.85 -12.20 7.92
CA PHE A 23 5.56 -11.72 8.42
C PHE A 23 5.57 -10.25 8.90
N GLY A 24 6.65 -9.50 8.63
CA GLY A 24 6.71 -8.08 9.01
C GLY A 24 5.91 -7.15 8.10
N ALA A 25 5.39 -7.65 6.97
CA ALA A 25 4.48 -6.87 6.14
C ALA A 25 3.10 -6.74 6.79
N VAL A 26 2.67 -7.77 7.52
CA VAL A 26 1.42 -7.78 8.28
C VAL A 26 1.47 -6.73 9.37
N GLY A 27 0.66 -5.69 9.23
CA GLY A 27 0.53 -4.63 10.23
C GLY A 27 1.74 -3.70 10.32
N LEU A 28 2.57 -3.57 9.27
CA LEU A 28 3.65 -2.57 9.25
C LEU A 28 3.12 -1.17 9.58
N ASP A 29 1.98 -0.79 9.01
CA ASP A 29 1.33 0.48 9.27
C ASP A 29 0.86 0.62 10.72
N LEU A 30 0.38 -0.45 11.33
CA LEU A 30 0.06 -0.52 12.76
C LEU A 30 1.32 -0.40 13.62
N ASP A 31 2.45 -1.00 13.22
CA ASP A 31 3.73 -0.84 13.92
C ASP A 31 4.17 0.62 13.94
N LEU A 32 4.03 1.31 12.80
CA LEU A 32 4.39 2.71 12.66
C LEU A 32 3.56 3.62 13.59
N LEU A 33 2.39 3.22 14.06
CA LEU A 33 1.61 3.98 15.04
C LEU A 33 2.29 4.09 16.42
N ALA A 34 3.29 3.24 16.71
CA ALA A 34 4.05 3.28 17.96
C ALA A 34 5.15 4.37 17.97
N GLY A 35 5.45 4.98 16.81
CA GLY A 35 6.40 6.08 16.68
C GLY A 35 7.88 5.67 16.64
N PRO A 36 8.79 6.63 16.38
CA PRO A 36 10.20 6.37 16.12
C PRO A 36 10.94 5.75 17.31
N ASP A 37 10.62 6.17 18.53
CA ASP A 37 11.31 5.74 19.75
C ASP A 37 11.08 4.26 20.07
N VAL A 38 10.03 3.66 19.49
CA VAL A 38 9.69 2.25 19.66
C VAL A 38 10.10 1.45 18.42
N VAL A 39 9.72 1.93 17.24
CA VAL A 39 9.94 1.21 15.98
C VAL A 39 11.43 1.09 15.66
N LEU A 40 12.22 2.16 15.82
CA LEU A 40 13.64 2.14 15.43
C LEU A 40 14.48 1.15 16.26
N PRO A 41 14.39 1.13 17.62
CA PRO A 41 15.08 0.11 18.40
C PRO A 41 14.63 -1.30 18.04
N ALA A 42 13.32 -1.52 17.84
CA ALA A 42 12.79 -2.82 17.46
C ALA A 42 13.35 -3.30 16.12
N VAL A 43 13.40 -2.42 15.10
CA VAL A 43 14.01 -2.71 13.79
C VAL A 43 15.48 -3.08 13.96
N ARG A 44 16.23 -2.29 14.73
CA ARG A 44 17.68 -2.50 14.93
C ARG A 44 18.04 -3.73 15.76
N ALA A 45 17.12 -4.25 16.57
CA ALA A 45 17.31 -5.48 17.32
C ALA A 45 17.30 -6.74 16.41
N ARG A 46 16.85 -6.61 15.16
CA ARG A 46 16.84 -7.70 14.18
C ARG A 46 18.25 -7.94 13.62
N PRO A 47 18.57 -9.17 13.17
CA PRO A 47 19.79 -9.43 12.42
C PRO A 47 19.89 -8.54 11.18
N ARG A 48 21.07 -7.95 10.95
CA ARG A 48 21.36 -7.17 9.76
C ARG A 48 21.49 -8.08 8.54
N VAL A 49 21.03 -7.61 7.40
CA VAL A 49 21.21 -8.24 6.09
C VAL A 49 22.30 -7.49 5.33
N GLU A 50 23.33 -8.20 4.88
CA GLU A 50 24.43 -7.61 4.11
C GLU A 50 24.17 -7.69 2.61
N GLY A 51 24.18 -6.54 1.93
CA GLY A 51 24.21 -6.45 0.46
C GLY A 51 22.97 -6.95 -0.29
N HIS A 52 22.02 -7.58 0.39
CA HIS A 52 20.82 -8.14 -0.23
C HIS A 52 19.60 -7.26 0.02
N TRP A 53 18.89 -6.94 -1.06
CA TRP A 53 17.55 -6.37 -1.04
C TRP A 53 16.61 -7.40 -1.61
N ARG A 54 15.45 -7.57 -0.97
CA ARG A 54 14.37 -8.37 -1.50
C ARG A 54 13.80 -7.73 -2.77
N GLY A 55 13.45 -8.57 -3.74
CA GLY A 55 12.87 -8.11 -5.01
C GLY A 55 11.43 -7.62 -4.84
N ASP A 56 10.97 -6.80 -5.78
CA ASP A 56 9.66 -6.15 -5.72
C ASP A 56 8.48 -7.13 -5.66
N GLY A 57 8.61 -8.34 -6.20
CA GLY A 57 7.54 -9.34 -6.19
C GLY A 57 7.47 -10.17 -4.92
N SER A 58 8.49 -10.09 -4.06
CA SER A 58 8.59 -10.84 -2.81
C SER A 58 8.58 -9.94 -1.56
N CYS A 59 8.57 -8.62 -1.73
CA CYS A 59 8.53 -7.62 -0.66
C CYS A 59 7.15 -6.94 -0.61
N GLU A 60 6.33 -7.32 0.37
CA GLU A 60 4.94 -6.87 0.50
C GLU A 60 4.82 -5.57 1.31
N ALA A 61 5.84 -5.23 2.09
CA ALA A 61 5.93 -3.92 2.74
C ALA A 61 7.39 -3.49 2.91
N ALA A 62 7.63 -2.19 3.06
CA ALA A 62 8.94 -1.72 3.47
C ALA A 62 8.87 -0.37 4.19
N ALA A 63 9.87 -0.10 5.03
CA ALA A 63 10.07 1.21 5.63
C ALA A 63 11.55 1.62 5.61
N LEU A 64 11.83 2.84 5.18
CA LEU A 64 13.13 3.48 5.27
C LEU A 64 13.07 4.65 6.25
N PHE A 65 13.97 4.62 7.22
CA PHE A 65 14.12 5.63 8.26
C PHE A 65 15.41 6.42 8.04
N ASP A 66 15.30 7.63 7.47
CA ASP A 66 16.42 8.53 7.28
C ASP A 66 16.61 9.38 8.54
N LEU A 67 17.48 8.95 9.46
CA LEU A 67 17.68 9.62 10.75
C LEU A 67 18.33 11.01 10.59
N ARG A 68 19.07 11.21 9.50
CA ARG A 68 19.75 12.48 9.21
C ARG A 68 18.76 13.53 8.73
N ARG A 69 17.85 13.15 7.82
CA ARG A 69 16.85 14.05 7.23
C ARG A 69 15.51 14.03 7.97
N ARG A 70 15.33 13.10 8.92
CA ARG A 70 14.05 12.78 9.57
C ARG A 70 12.97 12.49 8.55
N VAL A 71 13.23 11.55 7.64
CA VAL A 71 12.26 11.12 6.63
C VAL A 71 11.89 9.65 6.88
N LEU A 72 10.59 9.37 6.91
CA LEU A 72 10.01 8.04 6.90
C LEU A 72 9.41 7.79 5.51
N LEU A 73 10.08 6.95 4.71
CA LEU A 73 9.52 6.43 3.45
C LEU A 73 8.93 5.05 3.73
N PHE A 74 7.72 4.76 3.27
CA PHE A 74 7.15 3.44 3.48
C PHE A 74 6.07 3.09 2.45
N TYR A 75 5.80 1.79 2.33
CA TYR A 75 4.62 1.24 1.67
C TYR A 75 4.22 -0.08 2.34
N ALA A 76 2.98 -0.47 2.09
CA ALA A 76 2.46 -1.79 2.35
C ALA A 76 1.52 -2.19 1.19
N THR A 77 1.34 -3.49 0.98
CA THR A 77 0.33 -4.05 0.07
C THR A 77 -0.99 -4.32 0.79
N GLU A 78 -0.98 -4.40 2.11
CA GLU A 78 -2.12 -4.71 2.97
C GLU A 78 -2.15 -3.83 4.23
N GLY A 79 -3.20 -3.99 5.02
CA GLY A 79 -3.44 -3.26 6.27
C GLY A 79 -4.33 -2.02 6.12
N PRO A 80 -4.74 -1.40 7.23
CA PRO A 80 -5.60 -0.21 7.22
C PRO A 80 -5.09 0.93 6.32
N ILE A 81 -3.78 1.07 6.12
CA ILE A 81 -3.20 2.11 5.28
C ILE A 81 -3.51 1.91 3.79
N THR A 82 -3.82 0.70 3.33
CA THR A 82 -4.19 0.42 1.93
C THR A 82 -5.70 0.28 1.73
N GLN A 83 -6.48 0.31 2.81
CA GLN A 83 -7.94 0.26 2.77
C GLN A 83 -8.52 1.67 2.56
N PHE A 84 -9.44 1.81 1.61
CA PHE A 84 -10.03 3.10 1.24
C PHE A 84 -10.63 3.85 2.45
N ARG A 85 -11.33 3.13 3.32
CA ARG A 85 -11.99 3.71 4.50
C ARG A 85 -11.02 4.19 5.58
N HIS A 86 -9.87 3.52 5.74
CA HIS A 86 -8.94 3.80 6.83
C HIS A 86 -7.73 4.62 6.39
N ARG A 87 -7.36 4.62 5.11
CA ARG A 87 -6.20 5.30 4.52
C ARG A 87 -5.91 6.68 5.12
N ALA A 88 -6.91 7.56 5.14
CA ALA A 88 -6.75 8.93 5.61
C ALA A 88 -6.47 9.01 7.12
N VAL A 89 -7.23 8.27 7.94
CA VAL A 89 -7.06 8.28 9.39
C VAL A 89 -5.76 7.58 9.80
N THR A 90 -5.38 6.48 9.14
CA THR A 90 -4.13 5.78 9.42
C THR A 90 -2.93 6.66 9.10
N ARG A 91 -2.91 7.31 7.93
CA ARG A 91 -1.83 8.23 7.55
C ARG A 91 -1.69 9.39 8.54
N GLU A 92 -2.81 9.96 8.98
CA GLU A 92 -2.81 11.03 9.96
C GLU A 92 -2.27 10.58 11.32
N ARG A 93 -2.66 9.38 11.80
CA ARG A 93 -2.20 8.87 13.09
C ARG A 93 -0.72 8.50 13.06
N ILE A 94 -0.21 7.94 11.95
CA ILE A 94 1.23 7.77 11.78
C ILE A 94 1.94 9.13 11.80
N ALA A 95 1.43 10.15 11.10
CA ALA A 95 2.04 11.49 11.12
C ALA A 95 2.13 12.09 12.53
N ARG A 96 1.10 11.88 13.36
CA ARG A 96 1.10 12.31 14.76
C ARG A 96 2.09 11.52 15.63
N ALA A 97 2.27 10.22 15.37
CA ALA A 97 3.22 9.37 16.08
C ALA A 97 4.68 9.66 15.72
N TRP A 98 4.94 10.36 14.61
CA TRP A 98 6.28 10.68 14.10
C TRP A 98 6.54 12.21 14.08
N PRO A 99 6.56 12.88 15.24
CA PRO A 99 6.67 14.34 15.29
C PRO A 99 8.02 14.83 14.75
N GLY A 100 7.96 15.83 13.86
CA GLY A 100 9.15 16.41 13.23
C GLY A 100 9.80 15.53 12.16
N TRP A 101 9.12 14.46 11.73
CA TRP A 101 9.50 13.67 10.56
C TRP A 101 8.65 14.04 9.34
N GLU A 102 9.26 13.94 8.17
CA GLU A 102 8.56 13.96 6.90
C GLU A 102 8.11 12.54 6.54
N LEU A 103 6.81 12.36 6.29
CA LEU A 103 6.25 11.07 5.90
C LEU A 103 6.00 11.03 4.40
N ARG A 104 6.53 10.00 3.73
CA ARG A 104 6.38 9.78 2.30
C ARG A 104 5.91 8.36 2.02
N TRP A 105 4.81 8.24 1.29
CA TRP A 105 4.38 6.97 0.73
C TRP A 105 5.15 6.67 -0.55
N THR A 106 5.53 5.42 -0.75
CA THR A 106 6.21 4.97 -1.97
C THR A 106 5.28 4.11 -2.82
N PHE A 107 5.17 4.42 -4.10
CA PHE A 107 4.26 3.74 -5.01
C PHE A 107 4.96 2.68 -5.87
N ASP A 108 6.29 2.77 -5.99
CA ASP A 108 7.14 1.85 -6.76
C ASP A 108 7.91 0.87 -5.86
N GLY A 109 7.35 0.58 -4.68
CA GLY A 109 7.86 -0.42 -3.74
C GLY A 109 9.32 -0.17 -3.30
N PRO A 110 10.14 -1.24 -3.18
CA PRO A 110 11.55 -1.14 -2.78
C PRO A 110 12.40 -0.26 -3.70
N ALA A 111 12.02 -0.09 -4.97
CA ALA A 111 12.75 0.74 -5.90
C ALA A 111 12.74 2.23 -5.52
N ASP A 112 11.66 2.74 -4.94
CA ASP A 112 11.59 4.12 -4.43
C ASP A 112 12.54 4.32 -3.22
N LEU A 113 12.66 3.32 -2.34
CA LEU A 113 13.60 3.34 -1.21
C LEU A 113 15.04 3.40 -1.72
N ARG A 114 15.38 2.56 -2.71
CA ARG A 114 16.71 2.55 -3.33
C ARG A 114 17.04 3.87 -3.99
N ARG A 115 16.08 4.47 -4.70
CA ARG A 115 16.23 5.80 -5.30
C ARG A 115 16.51 6.87 -4.24
N HIS A 116 15.83 6.84 -3.09
CA HIS A 116 16.11 7.76 -1.98
C HIS A 116 17.54 7.61 -1.44
N LEU A 117 18.06 6.39 -1.41
CA LEU A 117 19.44 6.09 -1.01
C LEU A 117 20.50 6.42 -2.08
N GLY A 118 20.09 6.86 -3.27
CA GLY A 118 21.00 7.06 -4.41
C GLY A 118 21.53 5.75 -5.00
N LEU A 119 20.85 4.63 -4.75
CA LEU A 119 21.16 3.31 -5.30
C LEU A 119 20.38 3.07 -6.60
N ASP A 120 20.88 2.15 -7.42
CA ASP A 120 20.20 1.73 -8.64
C ASP A 120 18.86 1.03 -8.31
N PRO A 121 17.69 1.58 -8.69
CA PRO A 121 16.38 0.97 -8.46
C PRO A 121 16.17 -0.31 -9.28
N ASP A 122 16.96 -0.57 -10.32
CA ASP A 122 16.76 -1.74 -11.18
C ASP A 122 17.19 -3.05 -10.51
N ALA A 123 18.04 -2.97 -9.48
CA ALA A 123 18.56 -4.14 -8.78
C ALA A 123 17.52 -4.95 -7.96
N VAL A 124 16.32 -4.40 -7.73
CA VAL A 124 15.21 -5.10 -7.04
C VAL A 124 14.12 -5.57 -7.99
N ARG A 125 14.28 -5.32 -9.30
CA ARG A 125 13.25 -5.67 -10.29
C ARG A 125 13.29 -7.15 -10.62
N GLU A 126 12.11 -7.73 -10.72
CA GLU A 126 11.90 -9.10 -11.18
C GLU A 126 11.53 -9.08 -12.67
N THR A 127 12.53 -8.91 -13.54
CA THR A 127 12.38 -8.68 -14.99
C THR A 127 11.73 -9.82 -15.78
N HIS A 128 11.60 -11.00 -15.17
CA HIS A 128 11.04 -12.21 -15.80
C HIS A 128 9.72 -12.66 -15.19
N ARG A 129 9.05 -11.82 -14.40
CA ARG A 129 7.73 -12.15 -13.85
C ARG A 129 6.66 -12.10 -14.94
N THR A 130 5.90 -13.18 -15.05
CA THR A 130 4.70 -13.24 -15.90
C THR A 130 3.61 -12.37 -15.28
N VAL A 131 2.93 -11.56 -16.11
CA VAL A 131 1.74 -10.83 -15.68
C VAL A 131 0.68 -11.82 -15.21
N CYS A 132 0.12 -11.60 -14.03
CA CYS A 132 -0.99 -12.34 -13.46
C CYS A 132 -2.23 -11.43 -13.45
N PRO A 133 -3.08 -11.46 -14.49
CA PRO A 133 -4.23 -10.56 -14.57
C PRO A 133 -5.21 -10.78 -13.41
N ALA A 134 -5.62 -9.68 -12.79
CA ALA A 134 -6.69 -9.68 -11.80
C ALA A 134 -8.02 -10.22 -12.39
N PRO A 135 -8.70 -11.18 -11.74
CA PRO A 135 -9.99 -11.72 -12.19
C PRO A 135 -11.05 -10.63 -12.38
N LEU A 136 -11.93 -10.78 -13.38
CA LEU A 136 -13.12 -9.94 -13.53
C LEU A 136 -14.20 -10.38 -12.55
N LEU A 137 -14.81 -9.44 -11.85
CA LEU A 137 -15.91 -9.69 -10.93
C LEU A 137 -17.25 -9.50 -11.66
N GLY A 138 -18.15 -10.46 -11.48
CA GLY A 138 -19.57 -10.35 -11.74
C GLY A 138 -20.33 -9.67 -10.60
N PRO A 139 -21.64 -9.45 -10.77
CA PRO A 139 -22.46 -8.73 -9.79
C PRO A 139 -22.70 -9.51 -8.49
N ASP A 140 -22.60 -10.84 -8.53
CA ASP A 140 -22.90 -11.73 -7.41
C ASP A 140 -21.66 -12.22 -6.66
N ASP A 141 -20.46 -11.75 -7.02
CA ASP A 141 -19.22 -12.10 -6.34
C ASP A 141 -19.23 -11.69 -4.86
N GLU A 142 -18.75 -12.58 -3.99
CA GLU A 142 -18.72 -12.38 -2.54
C GLU A 142 -17.88 -11.17 -2.12
N GLU A 143 -16.77 -10.95 -2.81
CA GLU A 143 -15.88 -9.80 -2.63
C GLU A 143 -16.65 -8.47 -2.61
N LEU A 144 -17.67 -8.30 -3.45
CA LEU A 144 -18.45 -7.05 -3.52
C LEU A 144 -19.36 -6.82 -2.31
N ARG A 145 -19.56 -7.83 -1.47
CA ARG A 145 -20.34 -7.76 -0.22
C ARG A 145 -19.46 -7.45 0.98
N GLU A 146 -18.14 -7.53 0.82
CA GLU A 146 -17.21 -7.19 1.88
C GLU A 146 -17.24 -5.69 2.17
N ARG A 147 -16.88 -5.37 3.41
CA ARG A 147 -16.90 -4.00 3.88
C ARG A 147 -15.73 -3.18 3.34
N ASP A 148 -14.58 -3.82 3.20
CA ASP A 148 -13.34 -3.25 2.67
C ASP A 148 -12.85 -4.14 1.52
N PRO A 149 -13.58 -4.15 0.39
CA PRO A 149 -13.39 -5.13 -0.66
C PRO A 149 -12.08 -4.89 -1.42
N LEU A 150 -11.34 -5.96 -1.69
CA LEU A 150 -10.15 -6.02 -2.53
C LEU A 150 -10.57 -5.88 -3.99
N VAL A 151 -10.90 -4.66 -4.40
CA VAL A 151 -11.40 -4.36 -5.75
C VAL A 151 -10.58 -3.26 -6.43
N VAL A 152 -10.35 -3.45 -7.72
CA VAL A 152 -9.86 -2.43 -8.66
C VAL A 152 -11.01 -1.96 -9.53
N ALA A 153 -11.28 -0.66 -9.53
CA ALA A 153 -12.28 -0.05 -10.39
C ALA A 153 -11.67 0.33 -11.75
N VAL A 154 -12.24 -0.17 -12.84
CA VAL A 154 -11.79 0.14 -14.21
C VAL A 154 -12.89 0.82 -15.00
N THR A 155 -12.69 2.06 -15.42
CA THR A 155 -13.63 2.77 -16.29
C THR A 155 -13.09 2.86 -17.71
N VAL A 156 -13.99 2.75 -18.70
CA VAL A 156 -13.62 2.86 -20.13
C VAL A 156 -14.48 3.92 -20.80
N GLY A 157 -13.85 5.06 -21.11
CA GLY A 157 -14.54 6.29 -21.49
C GLY A 157 -15.57 6.71 -20.43
N ASP A 158 -16.68 7.28 -20.88
CA ASP A 158 -17.80 7.73 -20.04
C ASP A 158 -18.92 6.69 -19.88
N ARG A 159 -18.75 5.48 -20.44
CA ARG A 159 -19.86 4.51 -20.60
C ARG A 159 -19.80 3.29 -19.71
N ARG A 160 -18.60 2.75 -19.46
CA ARG A 160 -18.46 1.42 -18.84
C ARG A 160 -17.68 1.48 -17.54
N CYS A 161 -18.05 0.64 -16.60
CA CYS A 161 -17.32 0.43 -15.36
C CYS A 161 -17.24 -1.08 -15.08
N HIS A 162 -16.02 -1.59 -14.94
CA HIS A 162 -15.72 -2.97 -14.62
C HIS A 162 -15.05 -3.03 -13.26
N LEU A 163 -15.32 -4.10 -12.52
CA LEU A 163 -14.69 -4.38 -11.22
C LEU A 163 -13.83 -5.64 -11.36
N LEU A 164 -12.61 -5.58 -10.81
CA LEU A 164 -11.66 -6.68 -10.81
C LEU A 164 -11.21 -6.96 -9.39
N ALA A 165 -10.91 -8.21 -9.05
CA ALA A 165 -10.37 -8.57 -7.74
C ALA A 165 -8.91 -8.10 -7.60
N ALA A 166 -8.56 -7.43 -6.52
CA ALA A 166 -7.23 -6.89 -6.23
C ALA A 166 -6.26 -7.95 -5.67
N VAL A 167 -6.29 -9.16 -6.24
CA VAL A 167 -5.47 -10.32 -5.84
C VAL A 167 -4.40 -10.68 -6.88
N GLY A 168 -4.43 -10.02 -8.04
CA GLY A 168 -3.44 -10.15 -9.10
C GLY A 168 -2.65 -8.85 -9.33
N ASP A 169 -1.97 -8.76 -10.46
CA ASP A 169 -1.31 -7.51 -10.86
C ASP A 169 -2.35 -6.42 -11.17
N HIS A 170 -1.97 -5.17 -10.89
CA HIS A 170 -2.79 -4.02 -11.23
C HIS A 170 -3.08 -4.01 -12.75
N PRO A 171 -4.34 -3.85 -13.22
CA PRO A 171 -4.72 -4.04 -14.63
C PRO A 171 -3.98 -3.13 -15.61
N VAL A 172 -3.38 -2.03 -15.14
CA VAL A 172 -2.49 -1.17 -15.95
C VAL A 172 -1.33 -1.94 -16.59
N VAL A 173 -0.86 -3.05 -15.98
CA VAL A 173 0.29 -3.81 -16.50
C VAL A 173 -0.02 -4.57 -17.79
N GLU A 174 -1.31 -4.83 -18.05
CA GLU A 174 -1.76 -5.59 -19.23
C GLU A 174 -1.66 -4.78 -20.54
N GLY A 175 -1.47 -3.47 -20.45
CA GLY A 175 -1.44 -2.61 -21.63
C GLY A 175 -2.79 -2.58 -22.37
N PRO A 176 -2.78 -2.24 -23.67
CA PRO A 176 -3.98 -2.17 -24.50
C PRO A 176 -4.75 -3.50 -24.61
N ALA A 177 -4.11 -4.64 -24.32
CA ALA A 177 -4.77 -5.95 -24.32
C ALA A 177 -5.92 -6.03 -23.29
N LEU A 178 -5.84 -5.23 -22.22
CA LEU A 178 -6.91 -5.09 -21.23
C LEU A 178 -8.26 -4.78 -21.87
N LEU A 179 -8.31 -3.91 -22.90
CA LEU A 179 -9.57 -3.53 -23.55
C LEU A 179 -10.30 -4.73 -24.17
N GLY A 180 -9.54 -5.69 -24.73
CA GLY A 180 -10.10 -6.93 -25.25
C GLY A 180 -10.68 -7.81 -24.15
N ARG A 181 -9.99 -7.90 -23.00
CA ARG A 181 -10.47 -8.65 -21.82
C ARG A 181 -11.74 -8.04 -21.23
N LEU A 182 -11.78 -6.72 -21.08
CA LEU A 182 -12.94 -5.99 -20.57
C LEU A 182 -14.18 -6.10 -21.48
N ALA A 183 -13.98 -6.29 -22.79
CA ALA A 183 -15.09 -6.43 -23.73
C ALA A 183 -15.96 -7.68 -23.45
N GLY A 184 -15.39 -8.73 -22.84
CA GLY A 184 -16.13 -9.92 -22.42
C GLY A 184 -16.57 -9.90 -20.95
N GLY A 185 -16.23 -8.86 -20.19
CA GLY A 185 -16.53 -8.74 -18.76
C GLY A 185 -17.90 -8.13 -18.48
N HIS A 186 -18.40 -8.35 -17.26
CA HIS A 186 -19.60 -7.68 -16.78
C HIS A 186 -19.38 -6.16 -16.67
N ASP A 187 -20.31 -5.37 -17.20
CA ASP A 187 -20.35 -3.92 -17.01
C ASP A 187 -21.25 -3.61 -15.81
N HIS A 188 -20.63 -3.19 -14.72
CA HIS A 188 -21.32 -2.78 -13.49
C HIS A 188 -21.99 -1.41 -13.64
N GLY A 189 -21.68 -0.66 -14.70
CA GLY A 189 -22.18 0.68 -14.96
C GLY A 189 -21.59 1.74 -14.03
N ARG A 190 -21.37 1.43 -12.75
CA ARG A 190 -20.69 2.27 -11.76
C ARG A 190 -20.07 1.43 -10.64
N CYS A 191 -18.97 1.90 -10.08
CA CYS A 191 -18.39 1.41 -8.84
C CYS A 191 -19.01 2.18 -7.67
N THR A 192 -19.68 1.44 -6.76
CA THR A 192 -20.27 2.00 -5.52
C THR A 192 -19.67 1.40 -4.25
N VAL A 193 -18.69 0.51 -4.41
CA VAL A 193 -17.87 -0.02 -3.33
C VAL A 193 -16.67 0.88 -3.07
N ALA A 194 -15.83 0.55 -2.09
CA ALA A 194 -14.64 1.32 -1.73
C ALA A 194 -13.37 0.67 -2.32
N PRO A 195 -13.03 0.90 -3.61
CA PRO A 195 -11.93 0.20 -4.27
C PRO A 195 -10.56 0.64 -3.71
N GLY A 196 -9.62 -0.30 -3.64
CA GLY A 196 -8.23 -0.04 -3.22
C GLY A 196 -7.33 0.48 -4.35
N ALA A 197 -7.78 0.39 -5.60
CA ALA A 197 -7.07 0.90 -6.76
C ALA A 197 -8.02 1.21 -7.92
N GLY A 198 -7.52 1.86 -8.97
CA GLY A 198 -8.32 2.09 -10.15
C GLY A 198 -7.56 2.50 -11.40
N LEU A 199 -8.27 2.39 -12.53
CA LEU A 199 -7.79 2.68 -13.87
C LEU A 199 -8.91 3.36 -14.67
N HIS A 200 -8.66 4.54 -15.22
CA HIS A 200 -9.48 5.13 -16.27
C HIS A 200 -8.77 4.95 -17.61
N VAL A 201 -9.49 4.42 -18.60
CA VAL A 201 -8.99 4.26 -19.97
C VAL A 201 -9.86 5.06 -20.92
N ASP A 202 -9.28 6.00 -21.66
CA ASP A 202 -9.94 6.72 -22.76
C ASP A 202 -9.37 6.23 -24.11
N PRO A 203 -10.08 5.32 -24.81
CA PRO A 203 -9.62 4.82 -26.09
C PRO A 203 -9.61 5.84 -27.22
N VAL A 204 -10.41 6.91 -27.12
CA VAL A 204 -10.49 7.96 -28.14
C VAL A 204 -9.25 8.84 -28.06
N ARG A 205 -8.89 9.29 -26.85
CA ARG A 205 -7.69 10.11 -26.63
C ARG A 205 -6.41 9.30 -26.51
N ARG A 206 -6.52 7.96 -26.42
CA ARG A 206 -5.41 7.06 -26.07
C ARG A 206 -4.73 7.50 -24.77
N HIS A 207 -5.55 7.72 -23.75
CA HIS A 207 -5.11 8.16 -22.44
C HIS A 207 -5.44 7.11 -21.38
N VAL A 208 -4.55 6.94 -20.41
CA VAL A 208 -4.73 6.07 -19.26
C VAL A 208 -4.30 6.81 -18.00
N ASP A 209 -5.22 6.91 -17.05
CA ASP A 209 -4.92 7.33 -15.68
C ASP A 209 -5.07 6.14 -14.76
N TRP A 210 -4.14 5.97 -13.83
CA TRP A 210 -4.25 4.90 -12.83
C TRP A 210 -3.80 5.35 -11.46
N TRP A 211 -4.35 4.72 -10.43
CA TRP A 211 -4.09 5.03 -9.04
C TRP A 211 -4.15 3.76 -8.19
N THR A 212 -3.51 3.79 -7.02
CA THR A 212 -3.49 2.67 -6.06
C THR A 212 -3.29 3.22 -4.64
N LEU A 213 -3.91 2.57 -3.64
CA LEU A 213 -3.64 2.83 -2.23
C LEU A 213 -2.45 2.01 -1.69
N GLY A 214 -2.02 0.99 -2.44
CA GLY A 214 -0.85 0.17 -2.14
C GLY A 214 0.42 0.66 -2.85
N ALA A 215 1.28 -0.29 -3.21
CA ALA A 215 2.38 -0.11 -4.15
C ALA A 215 2.21 -1.04 -5.34
N VAL A 216 2.71 -0.62 -6.51
CA VAL A 216 2.73 -1.43 -7.72
C VAL A 216 4.15 -1.42 -8.25
N ALA A 217 4.76 -2.61 -8.32
CA ALA A 217 6.09 -2.77 -8.88
C ALA A 217 6.16 -2.19 -10.30
N GLU A 218 7.29 -1.58 -10.63
CA GLU A 218 7.54 -0.89 -11.89
C GLU A 218 6.59 0.28 -12.20
N ALA A 219 6.01 0.95 -11.19
CA ALA A 219 5.06 2.05 -11.37
C ALA A 219 5.57 3.12 -12.36
N GLY A 220 6.87 3.46 -12.31
CA GLY A 220 7.50 4.41 -13.22
C GLY A 220 7.66 3.95 -14.68
N ARG A 221 7.40 2.68 -14.99
CA ARG A 221 7.60 2.06 -16.31
C ARG A 221 6.29 1.73 -17.03
N MET A 222 5.13 2.00 -16.42
CA MET A 222 3.83 1.63 -16.99
C MET A 222 3.57 2.21 -18.38
N ARG A 223 4.15 3.37 -18.69
CA ARG A 223 4.08 3.96 -20.04
C ARG A 223 4.62 3.02 -21.13
N ALA A 224 5.67 2.24 -20.87
CA ALA A 224 6.23 1.31 -21.84
C ALA A 224 5.27 0.14 -22.16
N ARG A 225 4.33 -0.17 -21.26
CA ARG A 225 3.30 -1.21 -21.45
C ARG A 225 2.14 -0.74 -22.34
N TRP A 226 2.04 0.57 -22.61
CA TRP A 226 1.00 1.15 -23.48
C TRP A 226 1.59 1.93 -24.67
N PRO A 227 2.11 1.24 -25.70
CA PRO A 227 2.71 1.89 -26.86
C PRO A 227 1.74 2.82 -27.59
N GLY A 228 2.12 4.10 -27.73
CA GLY A 228 1.31 5.11 -28.40
C GLY A 228 0.16 5.67 -27.56
N TRP A 229 0.15 5.43 -26.25
CA TRP A 229 -0.77 6.04 -25.28
C TRP A 229 -0.02 7.01 -24.36
N THR A 230 -0.78 7.94 -23.78
CA THR A 230 -0.35 8.69 -22.61
C THR A 230 -0.77 7.92 -21.36
N VAL A 231 0.16 7.68 -20.44
CA VAL A 231 -0.09 6.94 -19.20
C VAL A 231 0.38 7.77 -18.03
N GLU A 232 -0.52 8.06 -17.09
CA GLU A 232 -0.23 8.87 -15.91
C GLU A 232 -0.59 8.11 -14.62
N CYS A 233 0.35 8.07 -13.69
CA CYS A 233 0.11 7.58 -12.34
C CYS A 233 -0.39 8.74 -11.48
N ARG A 234 -1.64 8.65 -11.03
CA ARG A 234 -2.29 9.60 -10.12
C ARG A 234 -2.04 9.28 -8.65
N GLN A 235 -1.15 8.33 -8.34
CA GLN A 235 -0.80 7.95 -6.96
C GLN A 235 -2.04 7.45 -6.21
N ASP A 236 -2.41 8.06 -5.07
CA ASP A 236 -3.62 7.75 -4.31
C ASP A 236 -4.78 8.74 -4.59
N ARG A 237 -4.67 9.57 -5.64
CA ARG A 237 -5.67 10.62 -5.99
C ARG A 237 -6.81 10.05 -6.83
N TRP A 238 -7.61 9.17 -6.23
CA TRP A 238 -8.78 8.54 -6.87
C TRP A 238 -9.84 9.55 -7.31
N GLU A 239 -9.89 10.75 -6.71
CA GLU A 239 -10.80 11.83 -7.07
C GLU A 239 -10.53 12.33 -8.50
N GLU A 240 -9.31 12.21 -9.00
CA GLU A 240 -9.01 12.54 -10.40
C GLU A 240 -9.69 11.55 -11.35
N HIS A 241 -9.67 10.25 -11.04
CA HIS A 241 -10.42 9.24 -11.79
C HIS A 241 -11.92 9.55 -11.74
N ALA A 242 -12.47 9.90 -10.58
CA ALA A 242 -13.89 10.26 -10.47
C ALA A 242 -14.27 11.48 -11.34
N ARG A 243 -13.33 12.43 -11.54
CA ARG A 243 -13.51 13.58 -12.45
C ARG A 243 -13.44 13.19 -13.93
N GLU A 244 -12.56 12.27 -14.32
CA GLU A 244 -12.44 11.79 -15.71
C GLU A 244 -13.61 10.88 -16.12
N ALA A 245 -14.22 10.16 -15.17
CA ALA A 245 -15.39 9.33 -15.39
C ALA A 245 -16.57 9.71 -14.45
N PRO A 246 -17.20 10.89 -14.65
CA PRO A 246 -18.26 11.37 -13.76
C PRO A 246 -19.40 10.35 -13.60
N GLY A 247 -19.77 10.08 -12.34
CA GLY A 247 -20.86 9.15 -12.01
C GLY A 247 -20.52 7.66 -12.15
N ARG A 248 -19.30 7.31 -12.61
CA ARG A 248 -18.84 5.93 -12.76
C ARG A 248 -18.03 5.44 -11.56
N LEU A 249 -17.22 6.30 -10.96
CA LEU A 249 -16.54 6.01 -9.69
C LEU A 249 -17.21 6.83 -8.59
N VAL A 250 -18.04 6.16 -7.79
CA VAL A 250 -18.85 6.79 -6.72
C VAL A 250 -18.68 5.98 -5.43
N PRO A 251 -17.47 5.96 -4.85
CA PRO A 251 -17.22 5.22 -3.62
C PRO A 251 -18.08 5.74 -2.46
N PRO A 252 -18.33 4.91 -1.43
CA PRO A 252 -19.14 5.31 -0.29
C PRO A 252 -18.44 6.42 0.51
N ALA A 253 -19.24 7.25 1.17
CA ALA A 253 -18.71 8.24 2.10
C ALA A 253 -17.96 7.54 3.26
N VAL A 254 -16.82 8.09 3.64
CA VAL A 254 -16.01 7.57 4.75
C VAL A 254 -16.51 8.14 6.07
N ASP A 255 -17.02 7.25 6.94
CA ASP A 255 -17.26 7.57 8.35
C ASP A 255 -15.93 7.60 9.11
N ARG A 256 -15.44 8.82 9.34
CA ARG A 256 -14.13 9.06 9.94
C ARG A 256 -14.04 8.62 11.40
N GLU A 257 -15.10 8.83 12.19
CA GLU A 257 -15.10 8.45 13.62
C GLU A 257 -15.06 6.93 13.74
N ARG A 258 -15.87 6.24 12.94
CA ARG A 258 -15.85 4.78 12.89
C ARG A 258 -14.54 4.21 12.39
N ALA A 259 -13.97 4.77 11.32
CA ALA A 259 -12.67 4.34 10.80
C ALA A 259 -11.54 4.51 11.84
N LEU A 260 -11.61 5.58 12.63
CA LEU A 260 -10.66 5.83 13.71
C LEU A 260 -10.82 4.84 14.87
N ALA A 261 -12.06 4.54 15.28
CA ALA A 261 -12.33 3.56 16.33
C ALA A 261 -11.83 2.17 15.94
N GLU A 262 -12.06 1.75 14.70
CA GLU A 262 -11.59 0.47 14.17
C GLU A 262 -10.06 0.41 14.08
N LEU A 263 -9.41 1.47 13.58
CA LEU A 263 -7.95 1.55 13.57
C LEU A 263 -7.37 1.41 14.99
N ARG A 264 -8.03 2.00 15.99
CA ARG A 264 -7.64 1.89 17.39
C ARG A 264 -7.72 0.44 17.87
N GLU A 265 -8.83 -0.23 17.59
CA GLU A 265 -9.04 -1.65 17.93
C GLU A 265 -7.99 -2.53 17.25
N ASP A 266 -7.76 -2.36 15.95
CA ASP A 266 -6.76 -3.10 15.18
C ASP A 266 -5.35 -2.91 15.74
N ALA A 267 -4.96 -1.67 16.08
CA ALA A 267 -3.66 -1.37 16.67
C ALA A 267 -3.48 -2.05 18.04
N LEU A 268 -4.51 -1.99 18.89
CA LEU A 268 -4.48 -2.63 20.21
C LEU A 268 -4.38 -4.16 20.07
N ASP A 269 -5.23 -4.78 19.25
CA ASP A 269 -5.22 -6.22 18.97
C ASP A 269 -3.84 -6.68 18.46
N HIS A 270 -3.26 -5.92 17.53
CA HIS A 270 -1.94 -6.19 16.95
C HIS A 270 -0.82 -6.14 18.00
N TRP A 271 -0.83 -5.14 18.88
CA TRP A 271 0.23 -4.95 19.87
C TRP A 271 0.10 -5.78 21.13
N SER A 272 -1.11 -6.08 21.59
CA SER A 272 -1.34 -6.88 22.81
C SER A 272 -1.25 -8.38 22.54
N GLY A 273 -1.44 -8.78 21.28
CA GLY A 273 -1.37 -10.15 20.84
C GLY A 273 -2.65 -10.95 21.08
N ARG A 274 -3.05 -11.75 20.08
CA ARG A 274 -3.98 -12.87 20.32
C ARG A 274 -3.16 -14.08 20.76
N PRO A 275 -3.58 -14.84 21.79
CA PRO A 275 -2.90 -16.08 22.16
C PRO A 275 -2.73 -17.00 20.94
N GLY A 276 -1.49 -17.32 20.57
CA GLY A 276 -1.16 -18.21 19.45
C GLY A 276 -0.91 -17.55 18.09
N SER A 277 -1.02 -16.22 17.95
CA SER A 277 -0.68 -15.52 16.71
C SER A 277 0.82 -15.14 16.68
N PRO A 278 1.61 -15.65 15.71
CA PRO A 278 3.04 -15.36 15.61
C PRO A 278 3.35 -13.92 15.12
N VAL A 279 2.31 -13.17 14.74
CA VAL A 279 2.40 -11.83 14.13
C VAL A 279 2.01 -10.70 15.07
N SER A 280 1.63 -11.02 16.31
CA SER A 280 1.05 -10.07 17.26
C SER A 280 1.78 -10.11 18.61
N GLY A 281 1.64 -9.08 19.44
CA GLY A 281 2.29 -9.03 20.75
C GLY A 281 3.76 -8.55 20.72
N TRP A 282 4.26 -8.07 19.57
CA TRP A 282 5.66 -7.70 19.41
C TRP A 282 6.04 -6.49 20.28
N LEU A 283 5.10 -5.59 20.57
CA LEU A 283 5.38 -4.34 21.28
C LEU A 283 6.02 -4.62 22.65
N ARG A 284 5.41 -5.50 23.45
CA ARG A 284 5.95 -5.89 24.77
C ARG A 284 7.22 -6.75 24.67
N ALA A 285 7.42 -7.44 23.55
CA ALA A 285 8.66 -8.18 23.31
C ALA A 285 9.83 -7.24 22.91
N ALA A 286 9.53 -6.08 22.32
CA ALA A 286 10.53 -5.20 21.75
C ALA A 286 10.94 -4.03 22.66
N VAL A 287 10.08 -3.60 23.59
CA VAL A 287 10.36 -2.48 24.49
C VAL A 287 9.95 -2.77 25.94
N PRO A 288 10.50 -2.06 26.94
CA PRO A 288 10.08 -2.21 28.33
C PRO A 288 8.58 -1.96 28.51
N ASP A 289 7.95 -2.65 29.47
CA ASP A 289 6.50 -2.54 29.74
C ASP A 289 6.03 -1.10 29.94
N SER A 290 6.83 -0.26 30.61
CA SER A 290 6.51 1.15 30.82
C SER A 290 6.44 1.97 29.52
N VAL A 291 7.16 1.56 28.49
CA VAL A 291 7.09 2.14 27.14
C VAL A 291 5.87 1.59 26.41
N ALA A 292 5.67 0.27 26.43
CA ALA A 292 4.50 -0.37 25.82
C ALA A 292 3.18 0.19 26.37
N ASP A 293 3.04 0.30 27.69
CA ASP A 293 1.84 0.83 28.35
C ASP A 293 1.59 2.30 28.01
N ARG A 294 2.64 3.08 27.73
CA ARG A 294 2.51 4.48 27.31
C ARG A 294 1.96 4.58 25.89
N VAL A 295 2.45 3.74 24.98
CA VAL A 295 1.96 3.66 23.60
C VAL A 295 0.50 3.24 23.58
N VAL A 296 0.15 2.18 24.33
CA VAL A 296 -1.23 1.71 24.46
C VAL A 296 -2.15 2.83 24.97
N ARG A 297 -1.79 3.51 26.07
CA ARG A 297 -2.57 4.64 26.60
C ARG A 297 -2.71 5.80 25.60
N ALA A 298 -1.68 6.08 24.82
CA ALA A 298 -1.73 7.14 23.81
C ALA A 298 -2.73 6.82 22.69
N VAL A 299 -2.87 5.54 22.33
CA VAL A 299 -3.83 5.05 21.33
C VAL A 299 -5.24 4.97 21.89
N GLU A 300 -5.41 4.57 23.15
CA GLU A 300 -6.73 4.57 23.81
C GLU A 300 -7.39 5.96 23.82
N GLY A 301 -6.61 7.03 23.87
CA GLY A 301 -7.08 8.42 23.87
C GLY A 301 -7.37 9.05 22.50
N TRP A 302 -7.39 8.25 21.42
CA TRP A 302 -7.58 8.75 20.06
C TRP A 302 -8.97 9.27 19.72
#